data_AF-A0A0B7AQZ2-F1
#
_entry.id   AF-A0A0B7AQZ2-F1
#
_cell.length_a   1.000
_cell.length_b   1.000
_cell.length_c   1.000
_cell.angle_alpha   90.00
_cell.angle_beta   90.00
_cell.angle_gamma   90.00
#
_symmetry.space_group_name_H-M   'P 1'
#
loop_
_entity.id
_entity.type
_entity.pdbx_description
1 polymer ?
#
loop_
_entity_poly.entity_id
_entity_poly.type
_entity_poly.pdbx_seq_one_letter_code
_entity_poly.pdbx_strand_id
1 'polypeptide(L)' 'CKMSRRDGSIYVGRLSKNTKTRDLEDIFEPYGRLMRCDIKYGTEMAYAFIDFEDRRDAEVSFLVCG' A
#
# COMPACT_ATOMS: atom_id res chain seq x y z
N CYS A 1 -0.41 -28.77 8.82
CA CYS A 1 0.40 -28.13 7.75
C CYS A 1 -0.46 -27.20 6.90
N LYS A 2 -0.50 -25.88 7.18
CA LYS A 2 -0.87 -24.84 6.20
C LYS A 2 -0.59 -23.45 6.80
N MET A 3 0.65 -22.99 6.72
CA MET A 3 0.92 -21.55 6.68
C MET A 3 0.97 -21.17 5.21
N SER A 4 -0.03 -20.45 4.70
CA SER A 4 -0.04 -19.80 3.37
C SER A 4 -1.41 -19.15 3.20
N ARG A 5 -1.58 -17.83 3.12
CA ARG A 5 -0.71 -16.81 2.54
C ARG A 5 -0.77 -15.58 3.42
N ARG A 6 0.38 -15.20 3.94
CA ARG A 6 0.55 -13.93 4.64
C ARG A 6 1.05 -12.90 3.62
N ASP A 7 0.20 -12.50 2.67
CA ASP A 7 0.51 -11.48 1.65
C ASP A 7 0.59 -10.11 2.33
N GLY A 8 1.63 -9.33 2.04
CA GLY A 8 1.92 -8.02 2.62
C GLY A 8 1.26 -6.89 1.83
N SER A 9 -0.03 -6.99 1.53
CA SER A 9 -0.70 -6.03 0.66
C SER A 9 -1.36 -4.89 1.46
N ILE A 10 -0.92 -3.65 1.22
CA ILE A 10 -1.44 -2.41 1.79
C ILE A 10 -2.37 -1.73 0.77
N TYR A 11 -3.54 -1.31 1.25
CA TYR A 11 -4.48 -0.48 0.50
C TYR A 11 -4.45 0.96 1.01
N VAL A 12 -4.23 1.91 0.10
CA VAL A 12 -4.22 3.34 0.41
C VAL A 12 -5.30 4.03 -0.40
N GLY A 13 -6.39 4.45 0.26
CA GLY A 13 -7.49 5.21 -0.33
C GLY A 13 -7.34 6.72 -0.10
N ARG A 14 -8.22 7.51 -0.73
CA ARG A 14 -8.27 8.98 -0.58
C ARG A 14 -6.94 9.70 -0.92
N LEU A 15 -6.19 9.15 -1.87
CA LEU A 15 -4.99 9.79 -2.37
C LEU A 15 -5.36 10.96 -3.28
N SER A 16 -4.59 12.04 -3.18
CA SER A 16 -4.66 13.15 -4.12
C SER A 16 -4.26 12.69 -5.51
N LYS A 17 -4.82 13.29 -6.56
CA LYS A 17 -4.45 13.00 -7.97
C LYS A 17 -2.96 13.27 -8.28
N ASN A 18 -2.27 13.97 -7.37
CA ASN A 18 -0.84 14.25 -7.44
C ASN A 18 0.04 13.14 -6.86
N THR A 19 -0.50 12.20 -6.08
CA THR A 19 0.28 11.10 -5.52
C THR A 19 0.76 10.19 -6.64
N LYS A 20 2.08 9.98 -6.72
CA LYS A 20 2.69 9.06 -7.68
C LYS A 20 3.36 7.91 -6.96
N THR A 21 3.74 6.91 -7.76
CA THR A 21 4.45 5.73 -7.28
C THR A 21 5.71 6.11 -6.50
N ARG A 22 6.41 7.15 -6.98
CA ARG A 22 7.62 7.68 -6.37
C ARG A 22 7.41 8.24 -4.96
N ASP A 23 6.28 8.93 -4.72
CA ASP A 23 5.91 9.40 -3.38
C ASP A 23 5.65 8.21 -2.46
N LEU A 24 4.96 7.18 -2.95
CA LEU A 24 4.72 5.96 -2.17
C LEU A 24 6.05 5.25 -1.90
N GLU A 25 6.92 5.07 -2.89
CA GLU A 25 8.23 4.46 -2.71
C GLU A 25 9.06 5.20 -1.65
N ASP A 26 9.08 6.53 -1.65
CA ASP A 26 9.80 7.34 -0.64
C ASP A 26 9.19 7.18 0.77
N ILE A 27 7.86 7.26 0.87
CA ILE A 27 7.13 7.09 2.14
C ILE A 27 7.33 5.68 2.70
N PHE A 28 7.34 4.67 1.83
CA PHE A 28 7.42 3.26 2.20
C PHE A 28 8.84 2.69 2.18
N GLU A 29 9.83 3.47 1.73
CA GLU A 29 11.26 3.12 1.72
C GLU A 29 11.77 2.57 3.06
N PRO A 30 11.47 3.20 4.22
CA PRO A 30 11.92 2.67 5.52
C PRO A 30 11.11 1.46 6.01
N TYR A 31 9.93 1.20 5.45
CA TYR A 31 9.05 0.09 5.84
C TYR A 31 9.46 -1.23 5.19
N GLY A 32 10.16 -1.17 4.05
CA GLY A 32 10.68 -2.34 3.37
C GLY A 32 10.55 -2.23 1.86
N ARG A 33 11.04 -3.26 1.17
CA ARG A 33 11.05 -3.29 -0.29
C ARG A 33 9.63 -3.50 -0.84
N LEU A 34 9.14 -2.52 -1.60
CA LEU A 34 7.90 -2.66 -2.36
C LEU A 34 8.12 -3.67 -3.49
N MET A 35 7.32 -4.72 -3.52
CA MET A 35 7.27 -5.69 -4.60
C MET A 35 6.41 -5.19 -5.75
N ARG A 36 5.28 -4.59 -5.42
CA ARG A 36 4.31 -4.10 -6.41
C ARG A 36 3.63 -2.84 -5.93
N CYS A 37 3.45 -1.88 -6.83
CA CYS A 37 2.77 -0.62 -6.54
C CYS A 37 1.88 -0.26 -7.74
N ASP A 38 0.58 -0.25 -7.50
CA ASP A 38 -0.45 -0.07 -8.53
C ASP A 38 -1.36 1.09 -8.10
N ILE A 39 -1.19 2.26 -8.73
CA ILE A 39 -2.02 3.43 -8.46
C ILE A 39 -3.13 3.50 -9.49
N LYS A 40 -4.36 3.56 -8.99
CA LYS A 40 -5.57 3.73 -9.78
C LYS A 40 -6.22 5.06 -9.45
N TYR A 41 -6.37 5.88 -10.48
CA TYR A 41 -7.04 7.16 -10.37
C TYR A 41 -8.53 6.95 -10.67
N GLY A 42 -9.38 7.15 -9.66
CA GLY A 42 -10.82 7.24 -9.86
C GLY A 42 -11.23 8.64 -10.36
N THR A 43 -12.52 8.78 -10.66
CA THR A 43 -13.14 10.06 -11.09
C THR A 43 -12.89 11.17 -10.05
N GLU A 44 -13.14 10.86 -8.78
CA GLU A 44 -13.10 11.85 -7.68
C GLU A 44 -11.91 11.64 -6.74
N MET A 45 -11.41 10.41 -6.59
CA MET A 45 -10.33 10.06 -5.66
C MET A 45 -9.37 9.05 -6.27
N ALA A 46 -8.10 9.09 -5.88
CA ALA A 46 -7.13 8.06 -6.25
C ALA A 46 -6.98 7.03 -5.12
N TYR A 47 -6.60 5.81 -5.51
CA TYR A 47 -6.35 4.70 -4.63
C TYR A 47 -5.11 3.94 -5.10
N ALA A 48 -4.32 3.44 -4.18
CA ALA A 48 -3.10 2.68 -4.47
C ALA A 48 -3.12 1.33 -3.76
N PHE A 49 -2.66 0.32 -4.48
CA PHE A 49 -2.40 -1.01 -3.96
C PHE A 49 -0.89 -1.21 -3.92
N ILE A 50 -0.36 -1.49 -2.74
CA ILE A 50 1.07 -1.71 -2.54
C ILE A 50 1.23 -3.10 -1.97
N ASP A 51 2.16 -3.88 -2.51
CA ASP A 51 2.50 -5.20 -2.04
C ASP A 51 3.95 -5.23 -1.58
N PHE A 52 4.20 -5.77 -0.39
CA PHE A 52 5.52 -5.83 0.24
C PHE A 52 6.04 -7.26 0.31
N GLU A 53 7.35 -7.41 0.11
CA GLU A 53 8.05 -8.70 0.23
C GLU A 53 8.07 -9.21 1.68
N ASP A 54 8.18 -8.29 2.64
CA ASP A 54 8.39 -8.61 4.04
C ASP A 54 7.22 -8.12 4.90
N ARG A 55 6.58 -9.06 5.61
CA ARG A 55 5.41 -8.84 6.46
C ARG A 55 5.80 -8.83 7.93
N ARG A 56 6.86 -8.10 8.31
CA ARG A 56 7.19 -7.94 9.72
C ARG A 56 6.34 -6.86 10.41
N ASP A 57 5.89 -5.83 9.69
CA ASP A 57 5.15 -4.71 10.31
C ASP A 57 3.93 -4.22 9.50
N ALA A 58 3.38 -5.04 8.60
CA ALA A 58 2.12 -4.73 7.92
C ALA A 58 0.90 -4.98 8.83
N GLU A 59 0.93 -4.43 10.04
CA GLU A 59 -0.21 -4.33 10.96
C GLU A 59 -0.77 -2.90 10.90
N VAL A 60 -1.07 -2.40 9.69
CA VAL A 60 -1.79 -1.12 9.55
C VAL A 60 -3.09 -1.38 8.79
N SER A 61 -3.95 -2.13 9.45
CA SER A 61 -5.36 -2.27 9.08
C SER A 61 -6.21 -1.34 9.94
N PHE A 62 -5.90 -0.05 9.99
CA PHE A 62 -6.78 0.95 10.63
C PHE A 62 -6.44 2.37 10.18
N LEU A 63 -6.94 2.79 9.01
CA LEU A 63 -7.21 4.22 8.77
C LEU A 63 -8.25 4.44 7.66
N VAL A 64 -9.39 3.77 7.80
CA VAL A 64 -10.65 4.34 7.31
C VAL A 64 -11.41 4.79 8.56
N CYS A 65 -11.05 5.96 9.07
CA CYS A 65 -11.94 6.66 10.00
C CYS A 65 -13.12 7.22 9.19
N GLY A 66 -14.31 7.15 9.80
CA GLY A 66 -15.62 7.42 9.23
C GLY A 66 -15.73 8.72 8.44
#